data_AF-A0A3D2CMK9-F1
#
_entry.id   AF-A0A3D2CMK9-F1
#
_cell.length_a   1.000
_cell.length_b   1.000
_cell.length_c   1.000
_cell.angle_alpha   90.00
_cell.angle_beta   90.00
_cell.angle_gamma   90.00
#
_symmetry.space_group_name_H-M   'P 1'
#
loop_
_entity.id
_entity.type
_entity.pdbx_description
1 polymer ?
#
loop_
_entity_poly.entity_id
_entity_poly.type
_entity_poly.pdbx_seq_one_letter_code
_entity_poly.pdbx_strand_id
1 'polypeptide(L)' 'MKYISAIEAAERWHLSRRRVVALCGDGRITGAQKAGAYWIIPENA' A
#
# COMPACT_ATOMS: atom_id res chain seq x y z
N MET A 1 14.17 6.78 0.39
CA MET A 1 13.10 5.93 -0.16
C MET A 1 11.81 6.70 -0.14
N LYS A 2 11.10 6.79 -1.26
CA LYS A 2 9.77 7.40 -1.33
C LYS A 2 8.72 6.33 -1.00
N TYR A 3 7.79 6.69 -0.11
CA TYR A 3 6.65 5.87 0.22
C TYR A 3 5.39 6.58 -0.26
N ILE A 4 4.45 5.79 -0.76
CA ILE A 4 3.12 6.23 -1.13
C ILE A 4 2.12 5.63 -0.13
N SER A 5 1.01 6.32 0.05
CA SER A 5 -0.11 5.81 0.84
C SER A 5 -0.85 4.70 0.10
N ALA A 6 -1.62 3.89 0.83
CA ALA A 6 -2.54 2.93 0.22
C ALA A 6 -3.61 3.56 -0.70
N ILE A 7 -3.85 4.87 -0.61
CA ILE A 7 -4.77 5.60 -1.50
C ILE A 7 -4.08 5.86 -2.83
N GLU A 8 -2.87 6.43 -2.80
CA GLU A 8 -2.08 6.67 -4.01
C GLU A 8 -1.73 5.37 -4.74
N ALA A 9 -1.41 4.30 -4.00
CA ALA A 9 -1.19 2.98 -4.59
C ALA A 9 -2.47 2.42 -5.24
N ALA A 10 -3.63 2.67 -4.63
CA ALA A 10 -4.92 2.25 -5.19
C ALA A 10 -5.23 2.97 -6.51
N GLU A 11 -4.94 4.27 -6.59
CA GLU A 11 -5.07 5.05 -7.83
C GLU A 11 -4.12 4.55 -8.92
N ARG A 12 -2.84 4.35 -8.59
CA ARG A 12 -1.82 3.87 -9.54
C ARG A 12 -2.09 2.47 -10.06
N TRP A 13 -2.56 1.57 -9.21
CA TRP A 13 -2.84 0.18 -9.58
C TRP A 13 -4.26 -0.04 -10.09
N HIS A 14 -5.08 1.01 -10.18
CA HIS A 14 -6.50 0.93 -10.53
C HIS A 14 -7.26 -0.09 -9.67
N LEU A 15 -6.93 -0.14 -8.37
CA LEU A 15 -7.54 -1.03 -7.38
C LEU A 15 -8.34 -0.21 -6.38
N SER A 16 -9.26 -0.88 -5.67
CA SER A 16 -9.86 -0.24 -4.49
C SER A 16 -8.85 -0.16 -3.35
N ARG A 17 -8.91 0.92 -2.56
CA ARG A 17 -8.13 1.06 -1.31
C ARG A 17 -8.24 -0.18 -0.43
N ARG A 18 -9.43 -0.78 -0.32
CA ARG A 18 -9.66 -2.00 0.47
C ARG A 18 -8.84 -3.18 -0.04
N ARG A 19 -8.69 -3.32 -1.37
CA ARG A 19 -7.86 -4.37 -1.97
C ARG A 19 -6.38 -4.13 -1.68
N VAL A 20 -5.91 -2.89 -1.79
CA VAL A 20 -4.52 -2.54 -1.46
C VAL A 20 -4.20 -2.83 0.01
N VAL A 21 -5.09 -2.45 0.93
CA VAL A 21 -4.93 -2.75 2.36
C VAL A 21 -4.91 -4.26 2.63
N ALA A 22 -5.75 -5.04 1.94
CA ALA A 22 -5.71 -6.50 2.05
C ALA A 22 -4.38 -7.07 1.56
N LEU A 23 -3.86 -6.61 0.42
CA LEU A 23 -2.56 -7.03 -0.10
C LEU A 23 -1.40 -6.68 0.85
N CYS A 24 -1.47 -5.53 1.51
CA CYS A 24 -0.49 -5.14 2.52
C CYS A 24 -0.56 -6.07 3.75
N GLY A 25 -1.79 -6.36 4.22
CA GLY A 25 -2.02 -7.26 5.35
C GLY A 25 -1.64 -8.72 5.08
N ASP A 26 -1.85 -9.18 3.84
CA ASP A 26 -1.50 -10.52 3.36
C ASP A 26 0.01 -10.66 3.09
N GLY A 27 0.81 -9.60 3.28
CA GLY A 27 2.25 -9.61 3.01
C GLY A 27 2.62 -9.73 1.53
N ARG A 28 1.69 -9.42 0.62
CA ARG A 28 1.90 -9.52 -0.84
C ARG A 28 2.71 -8.35 -1.41
N ILE A 29 2.77 -7.23 -0.69
CA ILE A 29 3.47 -6.01 -1.10
C ILE A 29 4.76 -5.90 -0.30
N THR A 30 5.89 -6.16 -0.95
CA THR A 30 7.20 -6.14 -0.30
C THR A 30 7.52 -4.74 0.21
N GLY A 31 7.87 -4.64 1.49
CA GLY A 31 8.20 -3.38 2.13
C GLY A 31 7.01 -2.50 2.53
N ALA A 32 5.77 -2.97 2.32
CA ALA A 32 4.60 -2.31 2.89
C ALA A 32 4.64 -2.39 4.42
N GLN A 33 4.41 -1.26 5.08
CA GLN A 33 4.45 -1.14 6.53
C GLN A 33 3.22 -0.39 7.04
N LYS A 34 2.77 -0.75 8.24
CA LYS A 34 1.63 -0.11 8.88
C LYS A 34 2.11 1.04 9.77
N ALA A 35 1.79 2.27 9.38
CA ALA A 35 2.06 3.48 10.14
C ALA A 35 0.77 3.94 10.87
N GLY A 36 0.53 3.36 12.04
CA GLY A 36 -0.68 3.59 12.81
C GLY A 36 -1.93 3.03 12.12
N ALA A 37 -2.85 3.92 11.71
CA ALA A 37 -4.08 3.55 11.00
C ALA A 37 -3.88 3.41 9.48
N TYR A 38 -2.72 3.83 8.95
CA TYR A 38 -2.44 3.89 7.51
C TYR A 38 -1.39 2.87 7.10
N TRP A 39 -1.37 2.54 5.81
CA TRP A 39 -0.32 1.74 5.19
C TRP A 39 0.56 2.65 4.34
N ILE A 40 1.87 2.53 4.55
CA ILE A 40 2.91 3.10 3.70
C ILE A 40 3.46 1.99 2.82
N ILE A 41 3.52 2.25 1.52
CA ILE A 41 3.91 1.30 0.49
C ILE A 41 5.10 1.91 -0.25
N PRO A 42 6.18 1.16 -0.50
CA PRO A 42 7.29 1.67 -1.30
C PRO A 42 6.78 2.08 -2.69
N GLU A 43 7.24 3.21 -3.21
CA GLU A 43 6.81 3.70 -4.54
C GLU A 43 7.08 2.69 -5.67
N ASN A 44 8.08 1.82 -5.50
CA ASN A 44 8.54 0.81 -6.44
C ASN A 44 7.99 -0.61 -6.18
N ALA A 45 6.92 -0.72 -5.39
CA ALA A 45 6.28 -2.00 -5.07
C ALA A 45 5.33 -2.51 -6.16
#